data_AF-A0A536HAD4-F1
#
_entry.id   AF-A0A536HAD4-F1
#
_cell.length_a   1.000
_cell.length_b   1.000
_cell.length_c   1.000
_cell.angle_alpha   90.00
_cell.angle_beta   90.00
_cell.angle_gamma   90.00
#
_symmetry.space_group_name_H-M   'P 1'
#
loop_
_entity.id
_entity.type
_entity.pdbx_description
1 polymer ?
#
loop_
_entity_poly.entity_id
_entity_poly.type
_entity_poly.pdbx_seq_one_letter_code
_entity_poly.pdbx_strand_id
1 'polypeptide(L)'
;MGKRRNGSSRRAMPTHSLVSALNPQLLTMAAAHLNDEGKTLRPTLLQDMIGNLFPVASTKPLIRAWRTLLLGPALFRYDDAEAFAQLVAHADEVANELLDTFGWLLDVKRDYACIVRASGMSTGPVTSFTPFGTSDQMALLICTAIREQVTGGAWPKPDSYGCLHVTTEDMNALFYTLRERYGENWGNEARSKSSRTLLNDIYRKMRQVGLLRGPDGAGNVLILPTAARYSVTYEKAGQESKATSKQKIKSMAAALPGMDEAE
;
A
#
# COMPACT_ATOMS: atom_id res chain seq x y z
N MET A 1 -12.27 68.12 -6.24
CA MET A 1 -12.81 67.20 -5.22
C MET A 1 -12.66 65.78 -5.74
N GLY A 2 -11.58 65.10 -5.36
CA GLY A 2 -11.22 63.79 -5.90
C GLY A 2 -11.32 62.70 -4.83
N LYS A 3 -11.85 61.53 -5.20
CA LYS A 3 -11.14 60.23 -5.21
C LYS A 3 -12.14 59.10 -5.45
N ARG A 4 -11.92 58.39 -6.56
CA ARG A 4 -12.42 57.03 -6.81
C ARG A 4 -11.87 56.10 -5.71
N ARG A 5 -12.71 55.25 -5.13
CA ARG A 5 -12.29 54.05 -4.38
C ARG A 5 -12.65 52.81 -5.19
N ASN A 6 -11.69 52.32 -5.96
CA ASN A 6 -11.66 50.94 -6.44
C ASN A 6 -11.14 50.06 -5.30
N GLY A 7 -12.05 49.34 -4.63
CA GLY A 7 -11.70 48.24 -3.72
C GLY A 7 -11.49 46.96 -4.51
N SER A 8 -10.34 46.83 -5.18
CA SER A 8 -9.90 45.55 -5.74
C SER A 8 -9.41 44.68 -4.57
N SER A 9 -10.25 43.74 -4.14
CA SER A 9 -9.87 42.66 -3.25
C SER A 9 -8.86 41.77 -3.97
N ARG A 10 -7.57 42.03 -3.74
CA ARG A 10 -6.50 41.10 -4.14
C ARG A 10 -6.62 39.88 -3.23
N ARG A 11 -7.20 38.79 -3.76
CA ARG A 11 -6.99 37.45 -3.22
C ARG A 11 -5.48 37.22 -3.16
N ALA A 12 -4.95 37.07 -1.95
CA ALA A 12 -3.61 36.55 -1.78
C ALA A 12 -3.61 35.10 -2.28
N MET A 13 -2.91 34.86 -3.39
CA MET A 13 -2.60 33.52 -3.86
C MET A 13 -1.70 32.82 -2.82
N PRO A 14 -1.87 31.53 -2.54
CA PRO A 14 -1.03 30.80 -1.60
C PRO A 14 0.30 30.43 -2.27
N THR A 15 1.24 31.37 -2.32
CA THR A 15 2.61 31.13 -2.81
C THR A 15 3.55 30.52 -1.75
N HIS A 16 3.04 30.20 -0.55
CA HIS A 16 3.87 29.76 0.59
C HIS A 16 4.18 28.26 0.67
N SER A 17 3.67 27.41 -0.22
CA SER A 17 3.59 25.95 0.04
C SER A 17 4.87 25.13 -0.18
N LEU A 18 5.86 25.60 -0.94
CA LEU A 18 7.09 24.82 -1.24
C LEU A 18 8.37 25.47 -0.71
N VAL A 19 8.48 26.79 -0.80
CA VAL A 19 9.67 27.52 -0.33
C VAL A 19 9.73 27.59 1.21
N SER A 20 8.57 27.65 1.89
CA SER A 20 8.51 27.54 3.36
C SER A 20 8.72 26.10 3.87
N ALA A 21 8.46 25.09 3.03
CA ALA A 21 8.64 23.68 3.36
C ALA A 21 10.11 23.22 3.25
N LEU A 22 10.94 23.98 2.54
CA LEU A 22 12.37 23.76 2.38
C LEU A 22 13.15 24.70 3.30
N ASN A 23 12.92 24.60 4.61
CA ASN A 23 13.73 25.32 5.59
C ASN A 23 15.20 24.86 5.43
N PRO A 24 16.17 25.78 5.23
CA PRO A 24 17.60 25.44 5.08
C PRO A 24 18.15 24.58 6.24
N GLN A 25 17.63 24.78 7.45
CA GLN A 25 18.00 24.01 8.64
C GLN A 25 17.50 22.56 8.54
N LEU A 26 16.25 22.38 8.11
CA LEU A 26 15.66 21.06 7.87
C LEU A 26 16.42 20.31 6.77
N LEU A 27 16.76 21.00 5.66
CA LEU A 27 17.53 20.42 4.56
C LEU A 27 18.92 19.97 5.02
N THR A 28 19.61 20.79 5.80
CA THR A 28 20.95 20.48 6.31
C THR A 28 20.91 19.26 7.24
N MET A 29 19.92 19.18 8.13
CA MET A 29 19.75 18.04 9.03
C MET A 29 19.33 16.76 8.29
N ALA A 30 18.42 16.87 7.32
CA ALA A 30 18.02 15.75 6.48
C ALA A 30 19.21 15.22 5.66
N ALA A 31 19.99 16.10 5.04
CA ALA A 31 21.19 15.73 4.29
C ALA A 31 22.24 15.07 5.19
N ALA A 32 22.50 15.62 6.39
CA ALA A 32 23.43 15.02 7.35
C ALA A 32 22.97 13.63 7.82
N HIS A 33 21.67 13.42 8.00
CA HIS A 33 21.12 12.12 8.37
C HIS A 33 21.16 11.11 7.21
N LEU A 34 20.91 11.56 5.97
CA LEU A 34 20.97 10.73 4.77
C LEU A 34 22.40 10.30 4.40
N ASN A 35 23.40 11.12 4.73
CA ASN A 35 24.82 10.83 4.49
C ASN A 35 25.47 9.98 5.58
N ASP A 36 24.74 9.67 6.66
CA ASP A 36 25.23 8.84 7.75
C ASP A 36 24.99 7.37 7.42
N GLU A 37 26.02 6.67 6.94
CA GLU A 37 25.95 5.26 6.53
C GLU A 37 25.52 4.32 7.67
N GLY A 38 25.64 4.74 8.93
CA GLY A 38 25.22 3.97 10.10
C GLY A 38 23.75 4.12 10.48
N LYS A 39 23.01 5.05 9.84
CA LYS A 39 21.61 5.33 10.20
C LYS A 39 20.62 4.66 9.26
N THR A 40 19.69 3.91 9.83
CA THR A 40 18.56 3.34 9.09
C THR A 40 17.62 4.45 8.63
N LEU A 41 17.47 4.60 7.31
CA LEU A 41 16.52 5.55 6.74
C LEU A 41 15.08 5.12 7.07
N ARG A 42 14.35 6.03 7.71
CA ARG A 42 12.93 5.84 8.03
C ARG A 42 12.07 6.72 7.14
N PRO A 43 10.93 6.21 6.63
CA PRO A 43 9.99 7.02 5.84
C PRO A 43 9.47 8.26 6.58
N THR A 44 9.36 8.22 7.91
CA THR A 44 8.95 9.36 8.75
C THR A 44 10.06 10.35 9.07
N LEU A 45 11.30 10.15 8.61
CA LEU A 45 12.45 10.96 9.02
C LEU A 45 12.19 12.47 8.93
N LEU A 46 11.64 12.92 7.80
CA LEU A 46 11.29 14.33 7.62
C LEU A 46 10.15 14.78 8.53
N GLN A 47 9.15 13.93 8.77
CA GLN A 47 8.04 14.23 9.67
C GLN A 47 8.53 14.35 11.12
N ASP A 48 9.44 13.48 11.54
CA ASP A 48 10.04 13.49 12.88
C ASP A 48 10.91 14.75 13.06
N MET A 49 11.69 15.12 12.05
CA MET A 49 12.47 16.37 12.02
C MET A 49 11.57 17.60 12.09
N ILE A 50 10.47 17.64 11.32
CA ILE A 50 9.49 18.73 11.37
C ILE A 50 8.81 18.77 12.75
N GLY A 51 8.42 17.63 13.30
CA GLY A 51 7.77 17.55 14.61
C GLY A 51 8.65 18.11 15.73
N ASN A 52 9.96 17.85 15.67
CA ASN A 52 10.91 18.32 16.66
C ASN A 52 11.26 19.81 16.51
N LEU A 53 11.39 20.31 15.27
CA LEU A 53 11.83 21.68 15.00
C LEU A 53 10.67 22.68 14.89
N PHE A 54 9.52 22.22 14.42
CA PHE A 54 8.32 23.01 14.14
C PHE A 54 7.06 22.26 14.62
N PRO A 55 6.84 22.12 15.94
CA PRO A 55 5.73 21.32 16.49
C PRO A 55 4.36 21.75 15.96
N VAL A 56 4.17 23.06 15.76
CA VAL A 56 2.92 23.65 15.24
C VAL A 56 2.70 23.31 13.75
N ALA A 57 3.76 23.00 13.00
CA ALA A 57 3.69 22.56 11.61
C ALA A 57 3.59 21.03 11.47
N SER A 58 3.67 20.28 12.57
CA SER A 58 3.56 18.82 12.52
C SER A 58 2.13 18.41 12.20
N THR A 59 1.98 17.55 11.19
CA THR A 59 0.68 16.98 10.84
C THR A 59 0.32 15.92 11.86
N LYS A 60 -0.88 16.03 12.46
CA LYS A 60 -1.40 15.05 13.42
C LYS A 60 -1.35 13.63 12.85
N PRO A 61 -1.02 12.58 13.63
CA PRO A 61 -0.80 11.24 13.07
C PRO A 61 -2.05 10.66 12.39
N LEU A 62 -3.25 10.90 12.92
CA LEU A 62 -4.49 10.47 12.28
C LEU A 62 -4.71 11.13 10.90
N ILE A 63 -4.32 12.40 10.73
CA ILE A 63 -4.38 13.08 9.43
C ILE A 63 -3.36 12.44 8.46
N ARG A 64 -2.18 12.04 8.95
CA ARG A 64 -1.21 11.30 8.13
C ARG A 64 -1.76 9.95 7.70
N ALA A 65 -2.42 9.22 8.59
CA ALA A 65 -3.10 7.97 8.27
C ALA A 65 -4.14 8.15 7.16
N TRP A 66 -5.02 9.15 7.29
CA TRP A 66 -6.00 9.51 6.25
C TRP A 66 -5.35 9.82 4.90
N ARG A 67 -4.32 10.67 4.88
CA ARG A 67 -3.60 11.01 3.65
C ARG A 67 -3.00 9.76 3.00
N THR A 68 -2.39 8.88 3.78
CA THR A 68 -1.79 7.65 3.26
C THR A 68 -2.83 6.67 2.73
N LEU A 69 -3.97 6.49 3.43
CA LEU A 69 -5.05 5.61 2.96
C LEU A 69 -5.71 6.13 1.68
N LEU A 70 -5.93 7.44 1.56
CA LEU A 70 -6.61 8.03 0.41
C LEU A 70 -5.72 8.16 -0.83
N LEU A 71 -4.41 8.36 -0.64
CA LEU A 71 -3.46 8.61 -1.73
C LEU A 71 -2.60 7.39 -2.07
N GLY A 72 -2.38 6.50 -1.11
CA GLY A 72 -1.48 5.36 -1.21
C GLY A 72 -2.21 4.02 -1.27
N PRO A 73 -1.49 2.94 -1.63
CA PRO A 73 -2.08 1.60 -1.71
C PRO A 73 -2.45 1.03 -0.34
N ALA A 74 -1.71 1.40 0.71
CA ALA A 74 -1.92 1.00 2.09
C ALA A 74 -1.13 1.90 3.03
N LEU A 75 -1.56 1.98 4.30
CA LEU A 75 -0.77 2.47 5.41
C LEU A 75 -0.02 1.29 6.05
N PHE A 76 1.31 1.33 6.04
CA PHE A 76 2.14 0.31 6.67
C PHE A 76 2.62 0.76 8.04
N ARG A 77 2.57 -0.14 9.03
CA ARG A 77 3.14 0.10 10.36
C ARG A 77 4.66 0.33 10.30
N TYR A 78 5.32 -0.29 9.32
CA TYR A 78 6.73 -0.08 9.01
C TYR A 78 7.06 1.38 8.68
N ASP A 79 6.14 2.09 8.02
CA ASP A 79 6.38 3.46 7.55
C ASP A 79 6.13 4.50 8.63
N ASP A 80 4.99 4.39 9.31
CA ASP A 80 4.53 5.36 10.30
C ASP A 80 3.75 4.63 11.39
N ALA A 81 4.50 4.07 12.35
CA ALA A 81 3.93 3.31 13.47
C ALA A 81 2.98 4.15 14.34
N GLU A 82 3.23 5.46 14.45
CA GLU A 82 2.40 6.38 15.23
C GLU A 82 1.05 6.64 14.54
N ALA A 83 1.06 6.96 13.23
CA ALA A 83 -0.16 7.13 12.45
C ALA A 83 -0.95 5.82 12.38
N PHE A 84 -0.27 4.69 12.25
CA PHE A 84 -0.88 3.36 12.29
C PHE A 84 -1.58 3.10 13.63
N ALA A 85 -0.92 3.40 14.76
CA ALA A 85 -1.52 3.24 16.08
C ALA A 85 -2.76 4.14 16.28
N GLN A 86 -2.70 5.39 15.79
CA GLN A 86 -3.87 6.28 15.84
C GLN A 86 -5.03 5.80 14.96
N LEU A 87 -4.74 5.25 13.77
CA LEU A 87 -5.76 4.64 12.93
C LEU A 87 -6.42 3.45 13.64
N VAL A 88 -5.63 2.57 14.27
CA VAL A 88 -6.16 1.41 15.01
C VAL A 88 -7.04 1.86 16.18
N ALA A 89 -6.65 2.92 16.89
CA ALA A 89 -7.44 3.46 18.01
C ALA A 89 -8.79 4.06 17.57
N HIS A 90 -8.89 4.55 16.32
CA HIS A 90 -10.11 5.16 15.77
C HIS A 90 -10.67 4.35 14.59
N ALA A 91 -10.42 3.04 14.55
CA ALA A 91 -10.69 2.22 13.37
C ALA A 91 -12.18 2.21 13.00
N ASP A 92 -13.07 2.13 13.99
CA ASP A 92 -14.52 2.10 13.78
C ASP A 92 -15.04 3.43 13.22
N GLU A 93 -14.58 4.55 13.77
CA GLU A 93 -14.94 5.90 13.30
C GLU A 93 -14.48 6.11 11.85
N VAL A 94 -13.22 5.77 11.55
CA VAL A 94 -12.65 5.91 10.20
C VAL A 94 -13.33 4.96 9.22
N ALA A 95 -13.65 3.72 9.63
CA ALA A 95 -14.35 2.76 8.77
C ALA A 95 -15.76 3.22 8.42
N ASN A 96 -16.50 3.76 9.40
CA ASN A 96 -17.84 4.31 9.17
C ASN A 96 -17.78 5.53 8.24
N GLU A 97 -16.85 6.46 8.47
CA GLU A 97 -16.68 7.64 7.61
C GLU A 97 -16.31 7.24 6.15
N LEU A 98 -15.43 6.25 5.97
CA LEU A 98 -15.08 5.70 4.65
C LEU A 98 -16.29 5.05 3.95
N LEU A 99 -17.11 4.32 4.70
CA LEU A 99 -18.28 3.64 4.18
C LEU A 99 -19.38 4.65 3.79
N ASP A 100 -19.68 5.60 4.68
CA ASP A 100 -20.75 6.58 4.49
C ASP A 100 -20.40 7.58 3.38
N THR A 101 -19.14 8.00 3.30
CA THR A 101 -18.71 9.03 2.34
C THR A 101 -18.41 8.46 0.96
N PHE A 102 -17.79 7.27 0.89
CA PHE A 102 -17.26 6.72 -0.36
C PHE A 102 -17.81 5.34 -0.73
N GLY A 103 -18.54 4.67 0.17
CA GLY A 103 -18.90 3.27 0.02
C GLY A 103 -17.69 2.33 0.09
N TRP A 104 -16.60 2.76 0.74
CA TRP A 104 -15.35 2.02 0.82
C TRP A 104 -15.21 1.32 2.17
N LEU A 105 -14.54 0.17 2.17
CA LEU A 105 -14.28 -0.60 3.39
C LEU A 105 -12.83 -0.39 3.84
N LEU A 106 -12.62 -0.36 5.16
CA LEU A 106 -11.29 -0.38 5.76
C LEU A 106 -10.93 -1.80 6.18
N ASP A 107 -9.81 -2.33 5.66
CA ASP A 107 -9.22 -3.59 6.12
C ASP A 107 -7.97 -3.27 6.94
N VAL A 108 -8.05 -3.51 8.26
CA VAL A 108 -6.92 -3.35 9.19
C VAL A 108 -6.36 -4.72 9.56
N LYS A 109 -5.08 -4.93 9.29
CA LYS A 109 -4.30 -6.11 9.71
C LYS A 109 -3.27 -5.72 10.76
N ARG A 110 -2.49 -6.70 11.22
CA ARG A 110 -1.44 -6.48 12.23
C ARG A 110 -0.40 -5.42 11.83
N ASP A 111 0.01 -5.45 10.56
CA ASP A 111 1.18 -4.70 10.07
C ASP A 111 0.86 -3.66 8.99
N TYR A 112 -0.39 -3.62 8.52
CA TYR A 112 -0.85 -2.64 7.53
C TYR A 112 -2.36 -2.44 7.60
N ALA A 113 -2.84 -1.35 7.03
CA ALA A 113 -4.25 -1.06 6.81
C ALA A 113 -4.43 -0.56 5.38
N CYS A 114 -5.53 -0.92 4.73
CA CYS A 114 -5.79 -0.51 3.35
C CYS A 114 -7.28 -0.37 3.07
N ILE A 115 -7.58 0.34 1.98
CA ILE A 115 -8.94 0.49 1.50
C ILE A 115 -9.30 -0.69 0.59
N VAL A 116 -10.49 -1.25 0.80
CA VAL A 116 -11.11 -2.24 -0.07
C VAL A 116 -12.32 -1.61 -0.73
N ARG A 117 -12.34 -1.64 -2.06
CA ARG A 117 -13.44 -1.08 -2.87
C ARG A 117 -14.27 -2.23 -3.43
N ALA A 118 -15.59 -2.10 -3.39
CA ALA A 118 -16.48 -3.05 -4.05
C ALA A 118 -16.20 -3.09 -5.57
N SER A 119 -16.26 -4.29 -6.17
CA SER A 119 -16.07 -4.48 -7.60
C SER A 119 -17.00 -3.56 -8.41
N GLY A 120 -16.43 -2.78 -9.33
CA GLY A 120 -17.16 -1.79 -10.13
C GLY A 120 -16.96 -0.32 -9.68
N MET A 121 -16.50 -0.09 -8.45
CA MET A 121 -16.24 1.25 -7.91
C MET A 121 -14.77 1.67 -8.09
N SER A 122 -14.29 1.70 -9.35
CA SER A 122 -12.86 2.00 -9.65
C SER A 122 -12.48 3.49 -9.55
N THR A 123 -13.32 4.33 -8.95
CA THR A 123 -13.02 5.75 -8.79
C THR A 123 -12.01 5.96 -7.67
N GLY A 124 -10.73 6.10 -8.02
CA GLY A 124 -9.70 6.50 -7.06
C GLY A 124 -8.28 6.51 -7.64
N PRO A 125 -7.34 7.20 -7.00
CA PRO A 125 -6.01 7.49 -7.57
C PRO A 125 -5.08 6.25 -7.64
N VAL A 126 -5.37 5.20 -6.88
CA VAL A 126 -4.57 3.97 -6.84
C VAL A 126 -5.11 2.96 -7.84
N THR A 127 -4.28 2.59 -8.83
CA THR A 127 -4.61 1.56 -9.81
C THR A 127 -4.57 0.18 -9.14
N SER A 128 -5.72 -0.49 -9.09
CA SER A 128 -5.79 -1.89 -8.66
C SER A 128 -5.24 -2.82 -9.74
N PHE A 129 -4.92 -4.07 -9.35
CA PHE A 129 -4.65 -5.11 -10.34
C PHE A 129 -5.83 -5.27 -11.29
N THR A 130 -5.54 -5.35 -12.58
CA THR A 130 -6.51 -5.67 -13.60
C THR A 130 -6.53 -7.18 -13.81
N PRO A 131 -7.71 -7.80 -13.97
CA PRO A 131 -7.80 -9.24 -14.21
C PRO A 131 -7.19 -9.67 -15.56
N PHE A 132 -7.01 -8.72 -16.49
CA PHE A 132 -6.54 -8.98 -17.85
C PHE A 132 -5.07 -8.61 -18.09
N GLY A 133 -4.44 -7.86 -17.19
CA GLY A 133 -3.05 -7.46 -17.34
C GLY A 133 -2.09 -8.63 -17.11
N THR A 134 -1.32 -9.02 -18.12
CA THR A 134 -0.36 -10.14 -17.98
C THR A 134 0.66 -9.90 -16.86
N SER A 135 1.23 -8.68 -16.74
CA SER A 135 2.12 -8.33 -15.63
C SER A 135 1.41 -8.34 -14.27
N ASP A 136 0.11 -8.05 -14.24
CA ASP A 136 -0.68 -8.05 -13.01
C ASP A 136 -0.89 -9.50 -12.52
N GLN A 137 -1.22 -10.41 -13.43
CA GLN A 137 -1.32 -11.85 -13.13
C GLN A 137 0.02 -12.42 -12.65
N MET A 138 1.13 -12.07 -13.31
CA MET A 138 2.47 -12.50 -12.89
C MET A 138 2.85 -11.96 -11.51
N ALA A 139 2.51 -10.70 -11.20
CA ALA A 139 2.74 -10.13 -9.87
C ALA A 139 1.99 -10.92 -8.78
N LEU A 140 0.74 -11.33 -9.05
CA LEU A 140 -0.03 -12.16 -8.13
C LEU A 140 0.58 -13.56 -7.96
N LEU A 141 1.04 -14.18 -9.05
CA LEU A 141 1.72 -15.49 -9.01
C LEU A 141 3.04 -15.42 -8.22
N ILE A 142 3.80 -14.33 -8.37
CA ILE A 142 4.99 -14.08 -7.55
C ILE A 142 4.63 -13.98 -6.07
N CYS A 143 3.51 -13.34 -5.70
CA CYS A 143 3.09 -13.30 -4.28
C CYS A 143 2.85 -14.70 -3.71
N THR A 144 2.22 -15.60 -4.48
CA THR A 144 2.08 -17.01 -4.11
C THR A 144 3.44 -17.67 -3.94
N ALA A 145 4.35 -17.48 -4.90
CA ALA A 145 5.67 -18.10 -4.88
C ALA A 145 6.53 -17.60 -3.71
N ILE A 146 6.48 -16.30 -3.36
CA ILE A 146 7.15 -15.73 -2.18
C ILE A 146 6.64 -16.42 -0.91
N ARG A 147 5.32 -16.59 -0.78
CA ARG A 147 4.73 -17.31 0.35
C ARG A 147 5.27 -18.73 0.43
N GLU A 148 5.31 -19.45 -0.68
CA GLU A 148 5.85 -20.81 -0.74
C GLU A 148 7.31 -20.84 -0.25
N GLN A 149 8.18 -19.91 -0.68
CA GLN A 149 9.57 -19.83 -0.22
C GLN A 149 9.69 -19.63 1.30
N VAL A 150 8.88 -18.73 1.87
CA VAL A 150 8.88 -18.46 3.32
C VAL A 150 8.32 -19.66 4.11
N THR A 151 7.20 -20.24 3.66
CA THR A 151 6.58 -21.38 4.35
C THR A 151 7.41 -22.66 4.24
N GLY A 152 8.13 -22.84 3.13
CA GLY A 152 9.07 -23.94 2.92
C GLY A 152 10.41 -23.75 3.65
N GLY A 153 10.64 -22.59 4.28
CA GLY A 153 11.87 -22.29 5.02
C GLY A 153 13.08 -21.97 4.14
N ALA A 154 12.89 -21.83 2.83
CA ALA A 154 13.96 -21.43 1.90
C ALA A 154 14.32 -19.95 2.06
N TRP A 155 13.34 -19.10 2.38
CA TRP A 155 13.53 -17.69 2.68
C TRP A 155 13.34 -17.40 4.17
N PRO A 156 13.97 -16.33 4.71
CA PRO A 156 13.82 -15.97 6.11
C PRO A 156 12.38 -15.65 6.47
N LYS A 157 12.06 -15.72 7.76
CA LYS A 157 10.76 -15.26 8.26
C LYS A 157 10.66 -13.74 8.13
N PRO A 158 9.43 -13.20 7.96
CA PRO A 158 9.23 -11.76 8.00
C PRO A 158 9.68 -11.15 9.34
N ASP A 159 10.11 -9.89 9.29
CA ASP A 159 10.54 -9.13 10.44
C ASP A 159 9.38 -8.75 11.39
N SER A 160 9.68 -7.96 12.42
CA SER A 160 8.68 -7.51 13.39
C SER A 160 7.53 -6.71 12.78
N TYR A 161 7.71 -6.13 11.60
CA TYR A 161 6.70 -5.37 10.84
C TYR A 161 6.08 -6.19 9.71
N GLY A 162 6.33 -7.50 9.65
CA GLY A 162 5.81 -8.37 8.61
C GLY A 162 6.45 -8.14 7.23
N CYS A 163 7.56 -7.42 7.16
CA CYS A 163 8.30 -7.21 5.91
C CYS A 163 9.31 -8.34 5.69
N LEU A 164 9.57 -8.66 4.43
CA LEU A 164 10.59 -9.64 4.05
C LEU A 164 11.70 -8.93 3.28
N HIS A 165 12.95 -9.19 3.68
CA HIS A 165 14.15 -8.65 3.05
C HIS A 165 14.76 -9.74 2.17
N VAL A 166 14.85 -9.46 0.87
CA VAL A 166 15.41 -10.38 -0.13
C VAL A 166 16.31 -9.62 -1.10
N THR A 167 17.06 -10.34 -1.91
CA THR A 167 17.93 -9.76 -2.93
C THR A 167 17.30 -9.80 -4.32
N THR A 168 17.87 -9.05 -5.26
CA THR A 168 17.51 -9.17 -6.67
C THR A 168 17.78 -10.58 -7.21
N GLU A 169 18.80 -11.26 -6.70
CA GLU A 169 19.20 -12.61 -7.04
C GLU A 169 18.12 -13.61 -6.63
N ASP A 170 17.61 -13.48 -5.39
CA ASP A 170 16.50 -14.30 -4.89
C ASP A 170 15.25 -14.14 -5.77
N MET A 171 14.89 -12.89 -6.08
CA MET A 171 13.72 -12.59 -6.91
C MET A 171 13.89 -13.06 -8.37
N ASN A 172 15.10 -12.96 -8.93
CA ASN A 172 15.39 -13.51 -10.25
C ASN A 172 15.23 -15.03 -10.26
N ALA A 173 15.83 -15.73 -9.29
CA ALA A 173 15.72 -17.18 -9.16
C ALA A 173 14.25 -17.62 -9.02
N LEU A 174 13.50 -16.94 -8.16
CA LEU A 174 12.07 -17.17 -7.97
C LEU A 174 11.30 -17.00 -9.30
N PHE A 175 11.59 -15.93 -10.04
CA PHE A 175 10.93 -15.64 -11.30
C PHE A 175 11.28 -16.66 -12.40
N TYR A 176 12.51 -17.17 -12.44
CA TYR A 176 12.88 -18.24 -13.37
C TYR A 176 12.03 -19.50 -13.14
N THR A 177 11.91 -19.95 -11.89
CA THR A 177 11.06 -21.10 -11.54
C THR A 177 9.59 -20.84 -11.90
N LEU A 178 9.11 -19.61 -11.66
CA LEU A 178 7.74 -19.23 -12.02
C LEU A 178 7.50 -19.30 -13.53
N ARG A 179 8.44 -18.78 -14.32
CA ARG A 179 8.38 -18.78 -15.79
C ARG A 179 8.47 -20.19 -16.35
N GLU A 180 9.28 -21.05 -15.78
CA GLU A 180 9.33 -22.47 -16.17
C GLU A 180 8.00 -23.18 -15.89
N ARG A 181 7.40 -22.91 -14.73
CA ARG A 181 6.15 -23.57 -14.31
C ARG A 181 4.91 -23.08 -15.05
N TYR A 182 4.82 -21.78 -15.33
CA TYR A 182 3.59 -21.15 -15.82
C TYR A 182 3.76 -20.37 -17.14
N GLY A 183 4.97 -20.29 -17.69
CA GLY A 183 5.28 -19.47 -18.86
C GLY A 183 4.48 -19.81 -20.10
N GLU A 184 4.08 -21.07 -20.26
CA GLU A 184 3.23 -21.52 -21.38
C GLU A 184 1.83 -20.93 -21.34
N ASN A 185 1.34 -20.52 -20.17
CA ASN A 185 0.02 -19.89 -20.02
C ASN A 185 0.04 -18.38 -20.36
N TRP A 186 1.20 -17.83 -20.71
CA TRP A 186 1.36 -16.40 -20.98
C TRP A 186 1.27 -16.08 -22.47
N GLY A 187 0.70 -14.91 -22.78
CA GLY A 187 0.60 -14.42 -24.16
C GLY A 187 1.96 -14.24 -24.83
N ASN A 188 1.98 -14.22 -26.16
CA ASN A 188 3.21 -14.15 -26.97
C ASN A 188 4.10 -12.95 -26.62
N GLU A 189 3.50 -11.80 -26.28
CA GLU A 189 4.25 -10.60 -25.88
C GLU A 189 5.09 -10.84 -24.61
N ALA A 190 4.54 -11.53 -23.62
CA ALA A 190 5.27 -11.87 -22.41
C ALA A 190 6.33 -12.94 -22.67
N ARG A 191 6.00 -13.96 -23.48
CA ARG A 191 6.94 -15.05 -23.80
C ARG A 191 8.16 -14.57 -24.60
N SER A 192 8.00 -13.55 -25.46
CA SER A 192 9.10 -12.99 -26.25
C SER A 192 10.01 -12.03 -25.46
N LYS A 193 9.55 -11.49 -24.33
CA LYS A 193 10.37 -10.61 -23.47
C LYS A 193 11.47 -11.40 -22.74
N SER A 194 12.62 -10.74 -22.60
CA SER A 194 13.68 -11.23 -21.72
C SER A 194 13.19 -11.31 -20.27
N SER A 195 13.73 -12.26 -19.48
CA SER A 195 13.33 -12.40 -18.07
C SER A 195 13.56 -11.12 -17.28
N ARG A 196 14.66 -10.40 -17.55
CA ARG A 196 14.97 -9.13 -16.90
C ARG A 196 13.93 -8.05 -17.22
N THR A 197 13.56 -7.90 -18.48
CA THR A 197 12.54 -6.92 -18.88
C THR A 197 11.20 -7.23 -18.21
N LEU A 198 10.79 -8.49 -18.24
CA LEU A 198 9.51 -8.91 -17.69
C LEU A 198 9.46 -8.78 -16.16
N LEU A 199 10.54 -9.14 -15.46
CA LEU A 199 10.65 -8.94 -14.02
C LEU A 199 10.62 -7.45 -13.64
N ASN A 200 11.23 -6.56 -14.44
CA ASN A 200 11.15 -5.12 -14.23
C ASN A 200 9.72 -4.56 -14.41
N ASP A 201 8.98 -5.09 -15.38
CA ASP A 201 7.56 -4.75 -15.56
C ASP A 201 6.75 -5.18 -14.32
N ILE A 202 7.04 -6.37 -13.80
CA ILE A 202 6.40 -6.88 -12.58
C ILE A 202 6.77 -6.04 -11.36
N TYR A 203 8.06 -5.69 -11.15
CA TYR A 203 8.47 -4.79 -10.08
C TYR A 203 7.79 -3.43 -10.15
N ARG A 204 7.57 -2.89 -11.35
CA ARG A 204 6.82 -1.64 -11.52
C ARG A 204 5.39 -1.80 -11.01
N LYS A 205 4.71 -2.88 -11.37
CA LYS A 205 3.35 -3.19 -10.89
C LYS A 205 3.29 -3.41 -9.39
N MET A 206 4.16 -4.27 -8.86
CA MET A 206 4.24 -4.55 -7.43
C MET A 206 4.54 -3.29 -6.61
N ARG A 207 5.35 -2.35 -7.10
CA ARG A 207 5.54 -1.05 -6.44
C ARG A 207 4.29 -0.17 -6.47
N GLN A 208 3.62 -0.08 -7.62
CA GLN A 208 2.40 0.74 -7.77
C GLN A 208 1.29 0.32 -6.80
N VAL A 209 1.12 -0.99 -6.60
CA VAL A 209 0.11 -1.54 -5.68
C VAL A 209 0.64 -1.75 -4.26
N GLY A 210 1.87 -1.31 -3.97
CA GLY A 210 2.47 -1.35 -2.64
C GLY A 210 2.75 -2.75 -2.11
N LEU A 211 3.26 -3.67 -2.93
CA LEU A 211 3.69 -5.02 -2.53
C LEU A 211 5.19 -5.16 -2.31
N LEU A 212 5.99 -4.25 -2.88
CA LEU A 212 7.42 -4.21 -2.65
C LEU A 212 8.00 -2.80 -2.76
N ARG A 213 9.23 -2.65 -2.28
CA ARG A 213 10.13 -1.51 -2.53
C ARG A 213 11.47 -1.99 -3.06
N GLY A 214 12.19 -1.07 -3.70
CA GLY A 214 13.44 -1.37 -4.37
C GLY A 214 13.25 -1.96 -5.77
N PRO A 215 14.25 -2.67 -6.31
CA PRO A 215 15.56 -2.87 -5.70
C PRO A 215 16.29 -1.54 -5.43
N ASP A 216 17.05 -1.46 -4.34
CA ASP A 216 17.96 -0.35 -4.07
C ASP A 216 19.27 -0.48 -4.87
N GLY A 217 20.20 0.47 -4.68
CA GLY A 217 21.50 0.46 -5.38
C GLY A 217 22.39 -0.74 -5.02
N ALA A 218 22.12 -1.42 -3.90
CA ALA A 218 22.82 -2.61 -3.45
C ALA A 218 22.09 -3.92 -3.84
N GLY A 219 20.96 -3.83 -4.54
CA GLY A 219 20.18 -4.99 -4.95
C GLY A 219 19.20 -5.51 -3.89
N ASN A 220 18.97 -4.78 -2.79
CA ASN A 220 18.01 -5.20 -1.78
C ASN A 220 16.58 -4.88 -2.21
N VAL A 221 15.68 -5.82 -2.01
CA VAL A 221 14.24 -5.72 -2.27
C VAL A 221 13.50 -5.96 -0.95
N LEU A 222 12.60 -5.04 -0.62
CA LEU A 222 11.74 -5.16 0.54
C LEU A 222 10.34 -5.58 0.10
N ILE A 223 9.92 -6.80 0.43
CA ILE A 223 8.54 -7.24 0.21
C ILE A 223 7.66 -6.77 1.37
N LEU A 224 6.57 -6.10 1.03
CA LEU A 224 5.65 -5.47 1.98
C LEU A 224 4.57 -6.47 2.46
N PRO A 225 4.03 -6.29 3.68
CA PRO A 225 3.03 -7.22 4.27
C PRO A 225 1.78 -7.46 3.41
N THR A 226 1.40 -6.49 2.60
CA THR A 226 0.27 -6.55 1.64
C THR A 226 0.44 -7.62 0.57
N ALA A 227 1.67 -8.06 0.26
CA ALA A 227 1.91 -9.19 -0.64
C ALA A 227 1.23 -10.48 -0.14
N ALA A 228 1.13 -10.65 1.17
CA ALA A 228 0.49 -11.80 1.80
C ALA A 228 -1.05 -11.80 1.67
N ARG A 229 -1.65 -10.82 0.99
CA ARG A 229 -3.09 -10.84 0.65
C ARG A 229 -3.40 -11.74 -0.53
N TYR A 230 -2.40 -11.97 -1.38
CA TYR A 230 -2.60 -12.64 -2.66
C TYR A 230 -2.12 -14.09 -2.58
N SER A 231 -2.94 -14.97 -3.13
CA SER A 231 -2.62 -16.38 -3.33
C SER A 231 -3.44 -16.85 -4.52
N VAL A 232 -2.80 -16.95 -5.68
CA VAL A 232 -3.42 -17.39 -6.94
C VAL A 232 -2.61 -18.51 -7.57
N THR A 233 -3.28 -19.34 -8.36
CA THR A 233 -2.67 -20.32 -9.26
C THR A 233 -3.50 -20.34 -10.54
N TYR A 234 -2.90 -20.75 -11.65
CA TYR A 234 -3.69 -21.22 -12.79
C TYR A 234 -4.38 -22.54 -12.41
N GLU A 235 -5.62 -22.73 -12.85
CA GLU A 235 -6.27 -24.05 -12.79
C GLU A 235 -5.47 -25.02 -13.68
N LYS A 236 -5.22 -26.23 -13.17
CA LYS A 236 -4.65 -27.29 -13.99
C LYS A 236 -5.72 -27.71 -15.00
N ALA A 237 -5.38 -27.72 -16.29
CA ALA A 237 -6.26 -28.25 -17.32
C ALA A 237 -6.72 -29.67 -16.91
N GLY A 238 -8.02 -29.82 -16.62
CA GLY A 238 -8.63 -31.08 -16.16
C GLY A 238 -9.06 -31.14 -14.70
N GLN A 239 -8.90 -30.09 -13.90
CA GLN A 239 -9.53 -30.00 -12.58
C GLN A 239 -10.75 -29.06 -12.66
N GLU A 240 -11.93 -29.61 -12.93
CA GLU A 240 -13.18 -28.93 -12.60
C GLU A 240 -13.16 -28.59 -11.11
N SER A 241 -13.24 -27.31 -10.80
CA SER A 241 -13.34 -26.80 -9.44
C SER A 241 -14.64 -27.31 -8.81
N LYS A 242 -14.55 -28.35 -7.96
CA LYS A 242 -15.63 -28.69 -7.04
C LYS A 242 -15.87 -27.47 -6.14
N ALA A 243 -16.89 -26.69 -6.48
CA ALA A 243 -17.38 -25.58 -5.70
C ALA A 243 -17.51 -26.02 -4.23
N THR A 244 -16.65 -25.48 -3.37
CA THR A 244 -16.74 -25.71 -1.94
C THR A 244 -18.00 -25.00 -1.47
N SER A 245 -18.95 -25.80 -1.00
CA SER A 245 -20.25 -25.37 -0.50
C SER A 245 -20.09 -24.30 0.57
N LYS A 246 -20.85 -23.21 0.40
CA LYS A 246 -20.97 -22.07 1.31
C LYS A 246 -21.22 -22.56 2.74
N GLN A 247 -20.25 -22.41 3.64
CA GLN A 247 -20.54 -22.33 5.07
C GLN A 247 -21.13 -20.95 5.36
N LYS A 248 -22.41 -20.97 5.72
CA LYS A 248 -23.24 -19.83 6.09
C LYS A 248 -22.68 -19.22 7.38
N ILE A 249 -21.81 -18.21 7.29
CA ILE A 249 -21.45 -17.38 8.44
C ILE A 249 -22.70 -16.56 8.78
N LYS A 250 -23.28 -16.87 9.94
CA LYS A 250 -24.46 -16.22 10.50
C LYS A 250 -24.04 -14.83 10.97
N SER A 251 -24.34 -13.79 10.18
CA SER A 251 -24.24 -12.41 10.62
C SER A 251 -25.25 -12.19 11.75
N MET A 252 -24.77 -11.92 12.97
CA MET A 252 -25.60 -11.40 14.03
C MET A 252 -25.92 -9.93 13.69
N ALA A 253 -27.08 -9.71 13.09
CA ALA A 253 -27.75 -8.42 13.17
C ALA A 253 -28.32 -8.28 14.57
N ALA A 254 -27.84 -7.31 15.35
CA ALA A 254 -28.48 -6.89 16.57
C ALA A 254 -29.83 -6.25 16.20
N ALA A 255 -30.91 -6.98 16.49
CA ALA A 255 -32.27 -6.47 16.34
C ALA A 255 -32.54 -5.43 17.44
N LEU A 256 -33.04 -4.26 17.03
CA LEU A 256 -33.66 -3.26 17.89
C LEU A 256 -34.92 -3.87 18.54
N PRO A 257 -35.06 -3.84 19.88
CA PRO A 257 -36.28 -4.30 20.54
C PRO A 257 -37.28 -3.15 20.70
N GLY A 258 -38.55 -3.45 20.37
CA GLY A 258 -39.70 -2.74 20.93
C GLY A 258 -40.59 -2.04 19.93
N MET A 259 -41.52 -2.78 19.32
CA MET A 259 -42.91 -2.36 19.10
C MET A 259 -43.74 -3.65 18.95
N ASP A 260 -44.14 -4.22 20.08
CA ASP A 260 -45.26 -5.16 20.11
C ASP A 260 -46.55 -4.35 20.26
N GLU A 261 -47.47 -4.66 19.35
CA GLU A 261 -48.86 -4.23 19.32
C GLU A 261 -49.58 -4.65 20.62
N ALA A 262 -50.42 -3.75 21.13
CA ALA A 262 -51.48 -4.09 22.06
C ALA A 262 -52.77 -3.43 21.55
N GLU A 263 -53.70 -4.32 21.16
CA GLU A 263 -55.15 -4.16 20.89
C GLU A 263 -55.66 -2.99 20.02
#